data_AF-A0A969M4S7-F1
#
_entry.id   AF-A0A969M4S7-F1
#
_cell.length_a   1.000
_cell.length_b   1.000
_cell.length_c   1.000
_cell.angle_alpha   90.00
_cell.angle_beta   90.00
_cell.angle_gamma   90.00
#
_symmetry.space_group_name_H-M   'P 1'
#
loop_
_entity.id
_entity.type
_entity.pdbx_description
1 polymer ?
#
loop_
_entity_poly.entity_id
_entity_poly.type
_entity_poly.pdbx_seq_one_letter_code
_entity_poly.pdbx_strand_id
1 'polypeptide(L)'
;MVSKVTQRGFWTHVEGPHTKVKLTEFNPSSRHHIADRLMKLRGWVAELRNNNAQGEYYLTDIIAFAVRDNVSVDPLAVNEPLEVQGINDRRQLASLERYYQQRQAECLMRNGATLLDPARVDVRGALSTGKDVVIDVNV
;
A
#
# COMPACT_ATOMS: atom_id res chain seq x y z
N MET A 1 2.03 -40.67 -3.55
CA MET A 1 2.13 -40.36 -4.99
C MET A 1 1.30 -39.11 -5.22
N VAL A 2 1.94 -37.93 -5.24
CA VAL A 2 1.29 -36.64 -5.48
C VAL A 2 2.15 -35.89 -6.48
N SER A 3 1.57 -35.60 -7.64
CA SER A 3 2.23 -35.01 -8.79
C SER A 3 2.79 -33.62 -8.48
N LYS A 4 4.05 -33.40 -8.86
CA LYS A 4 4.65 -32.07 -8.96
C LYS A 4 4.03 -31.36 -10.16
N VAL A 5 3.30 -30.28 -9.92
CA VAL A 5 3.02 -29.27 -10.94
C VAL A 5 4.08 -28.18 -10.78
N THR A 6 5.01 -28.14 -11.72
CA THR A 6 6.03 -27.10 -11.83
C THR A 6 5.43 -25.92 -12.59
N GLN A 7 5.09 -24.84 -11.87
CA GLN A 7 5.04 -23.50 -12.46
C GLN A 7 5.82 -22.54 -11.55
N ARG A 8 6.54 -21.62 -12.20
CA ARG A 8 7.57 -20.73 -11.68
C ARG A 8 7.18 -20.09 -10.35
N GLY A 9 8.00 -20.35 -9.33
CA GLY A 9 7.69 -20.05 -7.94
C GLY A 9 7.90 -18.61 -7.51
N PHE A 10 7.07 -18.22 -6.56
CA PHE A 10 7.42 -17.35 -5.44
C PHE A 10 6.83 -18.03 -4.20
N TRP A 11 7.68 -18.47 -3.26
CA TRP A 11 7.24 -18.93 -1.95
C TRP A 11 7.82 -18.00 -0.90
N THR A 12 6.96 -17.43 -0.07
CA THR A 12 7.36 -16.74 1.16
C THR A 12 6.79 -17.53 2.33
N HIS A 13 7.66 -18.19 3.10
CA HIS A 13 7.32 -18.67 4.44
C HIS A 13 7.43 -17.49 5.40
N VAL A 14 6.35 -17.15 6.10
CA VAL A 14 6.32 -16.05 7.06
C VAL A 14 6.11 -16.66 8.45
N GLU A 15 7.16 -16.63 9.27
CA GLU A 15 7.06 -16.93 10.71
C GLU A 15 7.57 -15.73 11.53
N GLY A 16 6.70 -15.21 12.41
CA GLY A 16 7.07 -14.60 13.70
C GLY A 16 7.81 -13.25 13.73
N PRO A 17 7.78 -12.54 14.88
CA PRO A 17 7.70 -11.07 14.95
C PRO A 17 9.06 -10.33 15.02
N HIS A 18 10.06 -10.80 14.28
CA HIS A 18 11.29 -10.03 14.03
C HIS A 18 11.69 -10.17 12.56
N THR A 19 10.93 -9.52 11.68
CA THR A 19 11.08 -9.67 10.23
C THR A 19 12.33 -8.94 9.74
N LYS A 20 13.50 -9.60 9.78
CA LYS A 20 14.55 -9.32 8.80
C LYS A 20 14.11 -9.95 7.48
N VAL A 21 13.55 -9.13 6.59
CA VAL A 21 13.31 -9.54 5.20
C VAL A 21 14.68 -9.77 4.55
N LYS A 22 15.11 -11.02 4.49
CA LYS A 22 16.26 -11.42 3.68
C LYS A 22 15.80 -11.36 2.22
N LEU A 23 16.23 -10.34 1.50
CA LEU A 23 16.09 -10.25 0.04
C LEU A 23 16.94 -11.36 -0.59
N THR A 24 16.37 -12.55 -0.70
CA THR A 24 17.05 -13.70 -1.32
C THR A 24 16.91 -13.58 -2.83
N GLU A 25 18.04 -13.30 -3.47
CA GLU A 25 18.32 -13.40 -4.91
C GLU A 25 17.59 -12.44 -5.85
N PHE A 26 18.23 -11.29 -6.10
CA PHE A 26 18.00 -10.53 -7.32
C PHE A 26 18.66 -11.22 -8.53
N ASN A 27 17.97 -11.30 -9.67
CA ASN A 27 18.57 -11.71 -10.94
C ASN A 27 19.64 -10.66 -11.37
N PRO A 28 20.87 -11.03 -11.80
CA PRO A 28 21.93 -10.09 -12.20
C PRO A 28 21.48 -8.97 -13.15
N SER A 29 20.63 -9.27 -14.13
CA SER A 29 20.08 -8.28 -15.07
C SER A 29 19.20 -7.25 -14.35
N SER A 30 18.42 -7.69 -13.36
CA SER A 30 17.59 -6.83 -12.52
C SER A 30 18.43 -5.98 -11.55
N ARG A 31 19.63 -6.44 -11.15
CA ARG A 31 20.56 -5.66 -10.32
C ARG A 31 21.08 -4.42 -11.05
N HIS A 32 21.45 -4.56 -12.32
CA HIS A 32 21.97 -3.44 -13.13
C HIS A 32 20.92 -2.33 -13.27
N HIS A 33 19.69 -2.69 -13.65
CA HIS A 33 18.58 -1.73 -13.78
C HIS A 33 18.18 -1.04 -12.47
N ILE A 34 18.39 -1.67 -11.31
CA ILE A 34 18.11 -1.04 -10.00
C ILE A 34 19.26 -0.11 -9.61
N ALA A 35 20.51 -0.52 -9.82
CA ALA A 35 21.67 0.30 -9.53
C ALA A 35 21.63 1.62 -10.31
N ASP A 36 21.32 1.59 -11.60
CA ASP A 36 21.24 2.80 -12.44
C ASP A 36 20.14 3.75 -11.97
N ARG A 37 18.96 3.22 -11.63
CA ARG A 37 17.85 4.03 -11.10
C ARG A 37 18.18 4.66 -9.75
N LEU A 38 18.86 3.92 -8.87
CA LEU A 38 19.33 4.44 -7.59
C LEU A 38 20.38 5.53 -7.76
N MET A 39 21.29 5.40 -8.74
CA MET A 39 22.28 6.44 -9.03
C MET A 39 21.62 7.72 -9.55
N LYS A 40 20.67 7.61 -10.47
CA LYS A 40 19.90 8.77 -10.97
C LYS A 40 19.13 9.45 -9.85
N LEU A 41 18.41 8.68 -9.04
CA LEU A 41 17.67 9.22 -7.88
C LEU A 41 18.59 9.96 -6.91
N ARG A 42 19.76 9.40 -6.60
CA ARG A 42 20.75 10.07 -5.74
C ARG A 42 21.25 11.38 -6.33
N GLY A 43 21.48 11.42 -7.65
CA GLY A 43 21.84 12.66 -8.36
C GLY A 43 20.74 13.71 -8.23
N TRP A 44 19.50 13.33 -8.52
CA TRP A 44 18.34 14.23 -8.44
C TRP A 44 18.10 14.77 -7.03
N VAL A 45 18.22 13.94 -6.00
CA VAL A 45 18.10 14.38 -4.60
C VAL A 45 19.17 15.40 -4.23
N ALA A 46 20.40 15.26 -4.74
CA ALA A 46 21.49 16.22 -4.52
C ALA A 46 21.30 17.55 -5.29
N GLU A 47 20.53 17.53 -6.37
CA GLU A 47 20.19 18.72 -7.17
C GLU A 47 19.00 19.50 -6.62
N LEU A 48 18.22 18.94 -5.69
CA LEU A 48 17.10 19.66 -5.08
C LEU A 48 17.57 21.00 -4.48
N ARG A 49 16.76 22.03 -4.67
CA ARG A 49 16.97 23.38 -4.13
C ARG A 49 15.70 23.82 -3.43
N ASN A 50 15.84 24.65 -2.42
CA ASN A 50 14.74 25.14 -1.62
C ASN A 50 14.33 26.58 -2.01
N ASN A 51 14.47 26.92 -3.29
CA ASN A 51 14.16 28.25 -3.83
C ASN A 51 12.65 28.42 -4.10
N ASN A 52 11.85 28.20 -3.05
CA ASN A 52 10.41 28.47 -3.05
C ASN A 52 10.08 29.42 -1.90
N ALA A 53 8.85 29.94 -1.89
CA ALA A 53 8.40 30.90 -0.88
C ALA A 53 8.43 30.36 0.56
N GLN A 54 8.51 29.03 0.74
CA GLN A 54 8.56 28.36 2.05
C GLN A 54 9.98 27.96 2.48
N GLY A 55 10.97 28.02 1.58
CA GLY A 55 12.33 27.60 1.87
C GLY A 55 12.50 26.08 2.05
N GLU A 56 11.59 25.27 1.49
CA GLU A 56 11.57 23.81 1.66
C GLU A 56 12.02 23.04 0.41
N TYR A 57 12.44 21.78 0.56
CA TYR A 57 12.75 20.92 -0.57
C TYR A 57 11.51 20.11 -0.98
N TYR A 58 11.07 20.23 -2.23
CA TYR A 58 9.94 19.44 -2.73
C TYR A 58 10.41 18.17 -3.44
N LEU A 59 10.01 17.01 -2.92
CA LEU A 59 10.31 15.72 -3.53
C LEU A 59 9.70 15.60 -4.94
N THR A 60 8.61 16.31 -5.21
CA THR A 60 7.94 16.35 -6.52
C THR A 60 8.83 16.89 -7.64
N ASP A 61 9.84 17.71 -7.31
CA ASP A 61 10.76 18.28 -8.30
C ASP A 61 11.65 17.20 -8.94
N ILE A 62 11.78 16.04 -8.29
CA ILE A 62 12.45 14.87 -8.89
C ILE A 62 11.77 14.42 -10.18
N ILE A 63 10.45 14.60 -10.30
CA ILE A 63 9.72 14.26 -11.54
C ILE A 63 10.22 15.15 -12.69
N ALA A 64 10.46 16.43 -12.44
CA ALA A 64 11.02 17.33 -13.45
C ALA A 64 12.43 16.92 -13.88
N PHE A 65 13.27 16.46 -12.93
CA PHE A 65 14.60 15.93 -13.26
C PHE A 65 14.53 14.61 -14.05
N ALA A 66 13.59 13.73 -13.72
CA ALA A 66 13.36 12.49 -14.48
C ALA A 66 12.96 12.78 -15.93
N VAL A 67 12.07 13.75 -16.15
CA VAL A 67 11.67 14.20 -17.48
C VAL A 67 12.86 14.83 -18.22
N ARG A 68 13.64 15.69 -17.56
CA ARG A 68 14.86 16.31 -18.12
C ARG A 68 15.87 15.26 -18.60
N ASP A 69 16.07 14.21 -17.80
CA ASP A 69 17.03 13.15 -18.08
C ASP A 69 16.43 12.03 -18.96
N ASN A 70 15.28 12.29 -19.59
CA ASN A 70 14.56 11.40 -20.50
C ASN A 70 14.28 10.00 -19.91
N VAL A 71 13.95 9.97 -18.62
CA VAL A 71 13.52 8.76 -17.89
C VAL A 71 11.99 8.69 -17.93
N SER A 72 11.44 7.52 -18.29
CA SER A 72 9.98 7.31 -18.30
C SER A 72 9.40 7.51 -16.90
N VAL A 73 8.31 8.28 -16.82
CA VAL A 73 7.50 8.48 -15.61
C VAL A 73 6.11 7.94 -15.91
N ASP A 74 5.82 6.76 -15.38
CA ASP A 74 4.55 6.09 -15.61
C ASP A 74 3.58 6.41 -14.46
N PRO A 75 2.43 7.04 -14.72
CA PRO A 75 1.43 7.27 -13.69
C PRO A 75 0.77 5.94 -13.29
N LEU A 76 0.67 5.69 -11.99
CA LEU A 76 -0.12 4.58 -11.47
C LEU A 76 -1.55 5.04 -11.25
N ALA A 77 -2.47 4.58 -12.09
CA ALA A 77 -3.89 4.84 -11.92
C ALA A 77 -4.43 4.07 -10.70
N VAL A 78 -5.19 4.77 -9.86
CA VAL A 78 -5.83 4.21 -8.67
C VAL A 78 -7.34 4.25 -8.88
N ASN A 79 -8.00 3.12 -8.71
CA ASN A 79 -9.45 3.01 -8.89
C ASN A 79 -10.23 3.62 -7.74
N GLU A 80 -9.69 3.53 -6.52
CA GLU A 80 -10.30 4.01 -5.28
C GLU A 80 -9.49 5.20 -4.73
N PRO A 81 -9.93 6.46 -4.93
CA PRO A 81 -9.18 7.64 -4.51
C PRO A 81 -8.85 7.66 -3.01
N LEU A 82 -9.73 7.11 -2.18
CA LEU A 82 -9.54 7.00 -0.73
C LEU A 82 -8.34 6.13 -0.34
N GLU A 83 -7.88 5.20 -1.19
CA GLU A 83 -6.70 4.37 -0.89
C GLU A 83 -5.38 5.15 -0.92
N VAL A 84 -5.32 6.24 -1.68
CA VAL A 84 -4.11 7.07 -1.84
C VAL A 84 -4.30 8.49 -1.32
N GLN A 85 -5.45 8.78 -0.72
CA GLN A 85 -5.73 10.08 -0.16
C GLN A 85 -4.80 10.37 1.03
N GLY A 86 -3.98 11.41 0.89
CA GLY A 86 -3.23 11.98 2.00
C GLY A 86 -4.17 12.65 3.02
N ILE A 87 -3.84 12.54 4.30
CA ILE A 87 -4.61 13.13 5.39
C ILE A 87 -3.89 14.38 5.88
N ASN A 88 -4.53 15.53 5.72
CA ASN A 88 -4.02 16.83 6.15
C ASN A 88 -4.80 17.42 7.32
N ASP A 89 -6.02 16.95 7.56
CA ASP A 89 -6.88 17.43 8.65
C ASP A 89 -7.72 16.32 9.30
N ARG A 90 -8.36 16.66 10.42
CA ARG A 90 -9.17 15.72 11.21
C ARG A 90 -10.45 15.24 10.52
N ARG A 91 -11.02 16.03 9.61
CA ARG A 91 -12.22 15.62 8.85
C ARG A 91 -11.82 14.55 7.83
N GLN A 92 -10.71 14.76 7.13
CA GLN A 92 -10.14 13.77 6.21
C GLN A 92 -9.81 12.45 6.91
N LEU A 93 -9.26 12.52 8.13
CA LEU A 93 -9.01 11.33 8.94
C LEU A 93 -10.30 10.56 9.24
N ALA A 94 -11.34 11.25 9.71
CA ALA A 94 -12.63 10.64 10.03
C ALA A 94 -13.29 10.01 8.79
N SER A 95 -13.20 10.67 7.63
CA SER A 95 -13.70 10.11 6.37
C SER A 95 -12.97 8.84 5.96
N LEU A 96 -11.64 8.80 6.07
CA LEU A 96 -10.86 7.61 5.75
C LEU A 96 -11.13 6.46 6.72
N GLU A 97 -11.26 6.76 8.01
CA GLU A 97 -11.61 5.76 9.02
C GLU A 97 -12.98 5.14 8.73
N ARG A 98 -13.98 5.95 8.38
CA ARG A 98 -15.31 5.43 8.06
C ARG A 98 -15.29 4.54 6.82
N TYR A 99 -14.56 4.94 5.79
CA TYR A 99 -14.35 4.13 4.58
C TYR A 99 -13.68 2.79 4.92
N TYR A 100 -12.64 2.80 5.74
CA TYR A 100 -11.96 1.59 6.18
C TYR A 100 -12.90 0.66 6.95
N GLN A 101 -13.68 1.18 7.89
CA GLN A 101 -14.63 0.38 8.67
C GLN A 101 -15.74 -0.22 7.79
N GLN A 102 -16.19 0.49 6.76
CA GLN A 102 -17.15 -0.04 5.80
C GLN A 102 -16.56 -1.24 5.02
N ARG A 103 -15.30 -1.16 4.58
CA ARG A 103 -14.62 -2.29 3.93
C ARG A 103 -14.48 -3.50 4.85
N GLN A 104 -14.23 -3.27 6.14
CA GLN A 104 -14.19 -4.34 7.13
C GLN A 104 -15.56 -5.01 7.29
N ALA A 105 -16.65 -4.23 7.36
CA ALA A 105 -18.00 -4.74 7.42
C ALA A 105 -18.35 -5.59 6.18
N GLU A 106 -17.98 -5.13 4.97
CA GLU A 106 -18.15 -5.90 3.74
C GLU A 106 -17.36 -7.21 3.75
N CYS A 107 -16.12 -7.18 4.27
CA CYS A 107 -15.30 -8.38 4.41
C CYS A 107 -15.95 -9.42 5.34
N LEU A 108 -16.47 -8.98 6.48
CA LEU A 108 -17.19 -9.86 7.42
C LEU A 108 -18.43 -10.48 6.76
N MET A 109 -19.20 -9.67 6.03
CA MET A 109 -20.38 -10.16 5.32
C MET A 109 -20.04 -11.18 4.23
N ARG A 110 -18.97 -10.94 3.46
CA ARG A 110 -18.46 -11.91 2.46
C ARG A 110 -17.99 -13.21 3.10
N ASN A 111 -17.53 -13.18 4.34
CA ASN A 111 -17.13 -14.36 5.10
C ASN A 111 -18.30 -15.10 5.76
N GLY A 112 -19.54 -14.64 5.58
CA GLY A 112 -20.75 -15.32 6.03
C GLY A 112 -21.37 -14.77 7.32
N ALA A 113 -20.91 -13.60 7.80
CA ALA A 113 -21.61 -12.89 8.87
C ALA A 113 -22.81 -12.10 8.31
N THR A 114 -23.87 -12.00 9.10
CA THR A 114 -24.99 -11.10 8.86
C THR A 114 -24.84 -9.89 9.77
N LEU A 115 -24.59 -8.72 9.19
CA LEU A 115 -24.59 -7.45 9.92
C LEU A 115 -25.95 -6.78 9.71
N LEU A 116 -26.70 -6.52 10.79
CA LEU A 116 -28.01 -5.88 10.68
C LEU A 116 -27.91 -4.40 10.26
N ASP A 117 -26.81 -3.73 10.65
CA ASP A 117 -26.47 -2.39 10.15
C ASP A 117 -24.95 -2.26 9.92
N PRO A 118 -24.47 -2.49 8.68
CA PRO A 118 -23.05 -2.39 8.33
C PRO A 118 -22.44 -1.00 8.55
N ALA A 119 -23.25 0.07 8.52
CA ALA A 119 -22.77 1.45 8.68
C ALA A 119 -22.49 1.82 10.14
N ARG A 120 -22.98 1.01 11.10
CA ARG A 120 -22.86 1.23 12.54
C ARG A 120 -21.92 0.24 13.24
N VAL A 121 -21.17 -0.54 12.48
CA VAL A 121 -20.18 -1.48 13.02
C VAL A 121 -18.80 -0.84 13.01
N ASP A 122 -18.14 -0.86 14.17
CA ASP A 122 -16.77 -0.41 14.35
C ASP A 122 -15.87 -1.58 14.78
N VAL A 123 -15.12 -2.14 13.83
CA VAL A 123 -14.17 -3.23 14.11
C VAL A 123 -12.83 -2.65 14.54
N ARG A 124 -12.46 -2.84 15.81
CA ARG A 124 -11.14 -2.45 16.34
C ARG A 124 -10.22 -3.67 16.42
N GLY A 125 -9.17 -3.67 15.60
CA GLY A 125 -8.22 -4.78 15.52
C GLY A 125 -8.66 -5.87 14.54
N ALA A 126 -8.29 -7.12 14.81
CA ALA A 126 -8.62 -8.26 13.97
C ALA A 126 -9.87 -8.97 14.49
N LEU A 127 -10.87 -9.12 13.63
CA LEU A 127 -12.10 -9.87 13.92
C LEU A 127 -12.29 -10.93 12.85
N SER A 128 -12.44 -12.19 13.27
CA SER A 128 -12.79 -13.32 12.40
C SER A 128 -14.14 -13.87 12.83
N THR A 129 -15.04 -14.08 11.88
CA THR A 129 -16.37 -14.65 12.12
C THR A 129 -16.47 -16.03 11.50
N GLY A 130 -17.25 -16.91 12.13
CA GLY A 130 -17.74 -18.14 11.50
C GLY A 130 -18.86 -17.85 10.50
N LYS A 131 -19.38 -18.90 9.86
CA LYS A 131 -20.61 -18.81 9.06
C LYS A 131 -21.83 -18.70 9.96
N ASP A 132 -22.87 -18.03 9.47
CA ASP A 132 -24.19 -17.91 10.13
C ASP A 132 -24.15 -17.13 11.47
N VAL A 133 -23.18 -16.23 11.63
CA VAL A 133 -23.10 -15.31 12.76
C VAL A 133 -23.93 -14.07 12.46
N VAL A 134 -24.86 -13.70 13.35
CA VAL A 134 -25.63 -12.46 13.25
C VAL A 134 -25.10 -11.45 14.26
N ILE A 135 -24.81 -10.24 13.80
CA ILE A 135 -24.37 -9.10 14.63
C ILE A 135 -25.46 -8.02 14.54
N ASP A 136 -26.07 -7.74 15.69
CA ASP A 136 -27.12 -6.74 15.85
C ASP A 136 -26.54 -5.33 15.96
N VAL A 137 -27.41 -4.33 15.87
CA VAL A 137 -27.10 -2.93 16.07
C VAL A 137 -26.83 -2.69 17.57
N ASN A 138 -25.71 -2.04 17.89
CA ASN A 138 -25.24 -1.69 19.25
C ASN A 138 -24.56 -2.81 20.08
N VAL A 139 -23.89 -3.76 19.45
CA VAL A 139 -22.99 -4.71 20.14
C VAL A 139 -21.61 -4.10 20.36
#